data_AF-A0A7Z6UXP4-F1
#
_entry.id   AF-A0A7Z6UXP4-F1
#
_cell.length_a   1.000
_cell.length_b   1.000
_cell.length_c   1.000
_cell.angle_alpha   90.00
_cell.angle_beta   90.00
_cell.angle_gamma   90.00
#
_symmetry.space_group_name_H-M   'P 1'
#
loop_
_entity.id
_entity.type
_entity.pdbx_description
1 polymer ?
#
loop_
_entity_poly.entity_id
_entity_poly.type
_entity_poly.pdbx_seq_one_letter_code
_entity_poly.pdbx_strand_id
1 'polypeptide(L)'
;MRRKALSFVWSSFGAQSRLPDLARFVSDATPMLEQYVKKILTSRVYDVAIETPLQGARQLSERLGNQVLLKREDLQPVFSFKIRGAYNKLAQLPAEQTARGVVTASAGNHAQGLALAARELGIKATIVMPRTT
;
A
#
# COMPACT_ATOMS: atom_id res chain seq x y z
N MET A 1 -10.30 54.84 -11.54
CA MET A 1 -10.16 53.74 -10.55
C MET A 1 -9.37 52.59 -11.16
N ARG A 2 -8.10 52.44 -10.76
CA ARG A 2 -7.16 51.44 -11.31
C ARG A 2 -7.26 50.13 -10.53
N ARG A 3 -7.38 49.00 -11.25
CA ARG A 3 -7.26 47.64 -10.71
C ARG A 3 -5.82 47.41 -10.25
N LYS A 4 -5.58 47.10 -8.98
CA LYS A 4 -4.28 46.64 -8.46
C LYS A 4 -4.13 45.14 -8.74
N ALA A 5 -3.13 44.78 -9.52
CA ALA A 5 -2.62 43.43 -9.63
C ALA A 5 -1.89 43.05 -8.34
N LEU A 6 -2.19 41.89 -7.77
CA LEU A 6 -1.33 41.25 -6.76
C LEU A 6 -0.12 40.65 -7.49
N SER A 7 0.98 41.39 -7.55
CA SER A 7 2.30 40.83 -7.77
C SER A 7 2.82 40.29 -6.44
N PHE A 8 2.72 38.98 -6.21
CA PHE A 8 3.42 38.35 -5.09
C PHE A 8 4.87 38.13 -5.53
N VAL A 9 5.77 38.92 -4.94
CA VAL A 9 7.20 38.94 -5.21
C VAL A 9 7.82 37.69 -4.57
N TRP A 10 8.26 36.75 -5.40
CA TRP A 10 9.21 35.72 -4.99
C TRP A 10 10.58 36.13 -5.54
N SER A 11 11.33 36.92 -4.79
CA SER A 11 12.73 37.19 -5.13
C SER A 11 13.59 37.17 -3.88
N SER A 12 14.69 36.43 -3.98
CA SER A 12 15.82 36.37 -3.05
C SER A 12 15.80 35.23 -2.02
N PHE A 13 15.84 34.00 -2.53
CA PHE A 13 16.74 32.99 -1.98
C PHE A 13 17.57 32.42 -3.12
N GLY A 14 18.86 32.76 -3.13
CA GLY A 14 19.84 32.14 -4.01
C GLY A 14 20.07 30.70 -3.57
N ALA A 15 19.35 29.78 -4.21
CA ALA A 15 19.67 28.36 -4.21
C ALA A 15 19.67 27.92 -5.67
N GLN A 16 20.86 27.62 -6.19
CA GLN A 16 21.06 26.95 -7.47
C GLN A 16 19.99 25.85 -7.65
N SER A 17 19.26 25.90 -8.77
CA SER A 17 18.26 24.93 -9.18
C SER A 17 18.81 23.50 -9.19
N ARG A 18 18.61 22.77 -8.10
CA ARG A 18 18.73 21.30 -8.03
C ARG A 18 17.36 20.64 -7.77
N LEU A 19 16.27 21.30 -8.15
CA LEU A 19 15.04 20.55 -8.36
C LEU A 19 15.23 19.83 -9.70
N PRO A 20 15.22 18.49 -9.77
CA PRO A 20 15.13 17.81 -11.05
C PRO A 20 13.97 18.40 -11.82
N ASP A 21 14.11 18.53 -13.14
CA ASP A 21 13.05 19.02 -14.02
C ASP A 21 11.80 18.18 -13.77
N LEU A 22 10.84 18.73 -13.03
CA LEU A 22 9.63 18.04 -12.57
C LEU A 22 8.87 17.46 -13.75
N ALA A 23 8.93 18.11 -14.91
CA ALA A 23 8.30 17.62 -16.13
C ALA A 23 8.96 16.33 -16.64
N ARG A 24 10.30 16.25 -16.61
CA ARG A 24 11.05 15.03 -16.97
C ARG A 24 10.83 13.90 -15.95
N PHE A 25 10.81 14.23 -14.66
CA PHE A 25 10.51 13.23 -13.62
C PHE A 25 9.10 12.63 -13.81
N VAL A 26 8.10 13.46 -14.10
CA VAL A 26 6.73 13.00 -14.36
C VAL A 26 6.67 12.18 -15.66
N SER A 27 7.33 12.60 -16.74
CA SER A 27 7.36 11.82 -18.00
C SER A 27 7.98 10.44 -17.79
N ASP A 28 9.07 10.36 -17.04
CA ASP A 28 9.79 9.12 -16.80
C ASP A 28 9.02 8.18 -15.84
N ALA A 29 8.24 8.74 -14.91
CA ALA A 29 7.44 7.98 -13.95
C ALA A 29 6.10 7.49 -14.52
N THR A 30 5.59 8.11 -15.60
CA THR A 30 4.26 7.81 -16.15
C THR A 30 4.12 6.35 -16.59
N PRO A 31 5.05 5.74 -17.35
CA PRO A 31 4.94 4.33 -17.74
C PRO A 31 4.94 3.37 -16.54
N MET A 32 5.72 3.71 -15.50
CA MET A 32 5.75 2.92 -14.27
C MET A 32 4.40 3.01 -13.54
N LEU A 33 3.83 4.21 -13.42
CA LEU A 33 2.54 4.42 -12.76
C LEU A 33 1.43 3.66 -13.48
N GLU A 34 1.35 3.75 -14.81
CA GLU A 34 0.40 3.02 -15.63
C GLU A 34 0.49 1.51 -15.39
N GLN A 35 1.70 0.97 -15.34
CA GLN A 35 1.93 -0.44 -15.06
C GLN A 35 1.40 -0.85 -13.67
N TYR A 36 1.65 -0.03 -12.63
CA TYR A 36 1.17 -0.32 -11.27
C TYR A 36 -0.34 -0.18 -11.15
N VAL A 37 -0.95 0.84 -11.75
CA VAL A 37 -2.41 1.00 -11.77
C VAL A 37 -3.06 -0.24 -12.39
N LYS A 38 -2.54 -0.71 -13.53
CA LYS A 38 -3.02 -1.95 -14.15
C LYS A 38 -2.91 -3.14 -13.19
N LYS A 39 -1.75 -3.35 -12.57
CA LYS A 39 -1.53 -4.45 -11.60
C LYS A 39 -2.46 -4.38 -10.38
N ILE A 40 -2.76 -3.17 -9.89
CA ILE A 40 -3.65 -2.95 -8.74
C ILE A 40 -5.10 -3.30 -9.13
N LEU A 41 -5.57 -2.78 -10.25
CA LEU A 41 -6.94 -2.99 -10.73
C LEU A 41 -7.22 -4.45 -11.09
N THR A 42 -6.21 -5.19 -11.57
CA THR A 42 -6.34 -6.62 -11.88
C THR A 42 -5.98 -7.54 -10.71
N SER A 43 -5.72 -7.00 -9.52
CA SER A 43 -5.34 -7.82 -8.36
C SER A 43 -6.54 -8.60 -7.82
N ARG A 44 -6.30 -9.83 -7.38
CA ARG A 44 -7.33 -10.74 -6.85
C ARG A 44 -7.51 -10.64 -5.33
N VAL A 45 -7.20 -9.49 -4.75
CA VAL A 45 -7.14 -9.34 -3.28
C VAL A 45 -8.46 -9.64 -2.57
N TYR A 46 -9.59 -9.44 -3.26
CA TYR A 46 -10.93 -9.61 -2.68
C TYR A 46 -11.41 -11.06 -2.59
N ASP A 47 -10.64 -12.01 -3.11
CA ASP A 47 -10.89 -13.43 -2.85
C ASP A 47 -10.74 -13.75 -1.35
N VAL A 48 -9.93 -12.96 -0.62
CA VAL A 48 -9.64 -13.19 0.81
C VAL A 48 -9.76 -11.93 1.69
N ALA A 49 -9.73 -10.74 1.11
CA ALA A 49 -9.81 -9.48 1.83
C ALA A 49 -11.19 -8.82 1.65
N ILE A 50 -11.61 -8.05 2.64
CA ILE A 50 -12.80 -7.19 2.52
C ILE A 50 -12.42 -5.77 2.12
N GLU A 51 -13.38 -5.01 1.58
CA GLU A 51 -13.26 -3.56 1.56
C GLU A 51 -13.53 -3.02 2.97
N THR A 52 -12.47 -2.53 3.62
CA THR A 52 -12.56 -2.05 5.00
C THR A 52 -13.14 -0.64 5.06
N PRO A 53 -13.83 -0.27 6.14
CA PRO A 53 -14.42 1.06 6.25
C PRO A 53 -13.33 2.15 6.37
N LEU A 54 -13.68 3.33 5.85
CA LEU A 54 -12.96 4.59 6.11
C LEU A 54 -13.75 5.37 7.17
N GLN A 55 -13.33 5.27 8.43
CA GLN A 55 -14.09 5.74 9.58
C GLN A 55 -13.62 7.11 10.06
N GLY A 56 -14.54 8.03 10.33
CA GLY A 56 -14.20 9.32 10.92
C GLY A 56 -13.74 9.21 12.38
N ALA A 57 -12.61 9.83 12.72
CA ALA A 57 -12.10 9.93 14.07
C ALA A 57 -12.49 11.27 14.71
N ARG A 58 -13.73 11.37 15.22
CA ARG A 58 -14.32 12.64 15.69
C ARG A 58 -13.44 13.40 16.69
N GLN A 59 -13.07 12.76 17.80
CA GLN A 59 -12.27 13.41 18.85
C GLN A 59 -10.90 13.89 18.35
N LEU A 60 -10.25 13.09 17.49
CA LEU A 60 -8.97 13.45 16.91
C LEU A 60 -9.11 14.59 15.90
N SER A 61 -10.21 14.61 15.15
CA SER A 61 -10.54 15.67 14.21
C SER A 61 -10.76 17.00 14.93
N GLU A 62 -11.56 16.99 16.00
CA GLU A 62 -11.79 18.16 16.86
C GLU A 62 -10.49 18.67 17.48
N ARG A 63 -9.68 17.78 18.03
CA ARG A 63 -8.40 18.12 18.66
C ARG A 63 -7.39 18.74 17.69
N LEU A 64 -7.37 18.29 16.43
CA LEU A 64 -6.40 18.76 15.43
C LEU A 64 -6.95 19.87 14.52
N GLY A 65 -8.23 20.23 14.65
CA GLY A 65 -8.89 21.18 13.77
C GLY A 65 -8.91 20.75 12.29
N ASN A 66 -8.91 19.43 12.02
CA ASN A 66 -8.80 18.85 10.68
C ASN A 66 -9.69 17.61 10.54
N GLN A 67 -10.09 17.23 9.33
CA GLN A 67 -10.82 15.98 9.11
C GLN A 67 -9.85 14.78 9.17
N VAL A 68 -9.98 13.94 10.19
CA VAL A 68 -9.16 12.73 10.34
C VAL A 68 -10.02 11.48 10.10
N LEU A 69 -9.57 10.68 9.13
CA LEU A 69 -10.21 9.42 8.74
C LEU A 69 -9.26 8.25 8.98
N LEU A 70 -9.79 7.12 9.43
CA LEU A 70 -9.06 5.89 9.72
C LEU A 70 -9.48 4.81 8.72
N LYS A 71 -8.54 4.33 7.90
CA LYS A 71 -8.77 3.15 7.06
C LYS A 71 -8.57 1.90 7.91
N ARG A 72 -9.65 1.19 8.23
CA ARG A 72 -9.68 0.12 9.25
C ARG A 72 -9.20 -1.24 8.73
N GLU A 73 -7.96 -1.29 8.26
CA GLU A 73 -7.32 -2.55 7.80
C GLU A 73 -7.11 -3.59 8.92
N ASP A 74 -7.28 -3.19 10.18
CA ASP A 74 -7.35 -4.09 11.34
C ASP A 74 -8.61 -4.97 11.35
N LEU A 75 -9.62 -4.67 10.53
CA LEU A 75 -10.85 -5.48 10.41
C LEU A 75 -10.74 -6.61 9.37
N GLN A 76 -9.58 -6.79 8.74
CA GLN A 76 -9.34 -7.93 7.86
C GLN A 76 -9.38 -9.26 8.64
N PRO A 77 -9.61 -10.41 7.96
CA PRO A 77 -9.64 -11.73 8.62
C PRO A 77 -8.37 -12.10 9.42
N VAL A 78 -7.24 -11.45 9.13
CA VAL A 78 -5.95 -11.62 9.83
C VAL A 78 -5.52 -10.35 10.57
N PHE A 79 -6.50 -9.52 10.93
CA PHE A 79 -6.34 -8.30 11.73
C PHE A 79 -5.32 -7.28 11.18
N SER A 80 -5.02 -7.35 9.87
CA SER A 80 -4.10 -6.42 9.21
C SER A 80 -4.20 -6.48 7.68
N PHE A 81 -3.67 -5.44 7.04
CA PHE A 81 -3.59 -5.32 5.58
C PHE A 81 -2.71 -6.38 4.88
N LYS A 82 -1.86 -7.11 5.63
CA LYS A 82 -0.81 -7.96 5.05
C LYS A 82 -1.35 -9.14 4.23
N ILE A 83 -2.61 -9.52 4.44
CA ILE A 83 -3.29 -10.53 3.62
C ILE A 83 -3.38 -10.15 2.15
N ARG A 84 -3.60 -8.86 1.84
CA ARG A 84 -3.78 -8.38 0.47
C ARG A 84 -2.54 -8.66 -0.37
N GLY A 85 -1.38 -8.22 0.12
CA GLY A 85 -0.10 -8.41 -0.56
C GLY A 85 0.32 -9.87 -0.64
N ALA A 86 0.14 -10.62 0.46
CA ALA A 86 0.47 -12.05 0.50
C ALA A 86 -0.34 -12.83 -0.54
N TYR A 87 -1.67 -12.68 -0.55
CA TYR A 87 -2.54 -13.35 -1.50
C TYR A 87 -2.25 -12.94 -2.95
N ASN A 88 -2.14 -11.65 -3.23
CA ASN A 88 -1.85 -11.18 -4.58
C ASN A 88 -0.52 -11.74 -5.11
N LYS A 89 0.51 -11.87 -4.27
CA LYS A 89 1.77 -12.49 -4.68
C LYS A 89 1.60 -13.98 -4.96
N LEU A 90 0.97 -14.73 -4.04
CA LEU A 90 0.79 -16.18 -4.19
C LEU A 90 -0.09 -16.54 -5.40
N ALA A 91 -1.17 -15.81 -5.63
CA ALA A 91 -2.09 -16.03 -6.75
C ALA A 91 -1.47 -15.78 -8.13
N GLN A 92 -0.30 -15.12 -8.19
CA GLN A 92 0.45 -14.86 -9.42
C GLN A 92 1.66 -15.80 -9.60
N LEU A 93 1.92 -16.69 -8.66
CA LEU A 93 3.03 -17.64 -8.80
C LEU A 93 2.70 -18.67 -9.89
N PRO A 94 3.66 -19.00 -10.78
CA PRO A 94 3.52 -20.10 -11.72
C PRO A 94 3.29 -21.42 -10.98
N ALA A 95 2.57 -22.35 -11.64
CA ALA A 95 2.24 -23.67 -11.09
C ALA A 95 3.48 -24.41 -10.54
N GLU A 96 4.60 -24.36 -11.28
CA GLU A 96 5.88 -24.95 -10.86
C GLU A 96 6.38 -24.41 -9.52
N GLN A 97 6.24 -23.10 -9.28
CA GLN A 97 6.64 -22.48 -8.01
C GLN A 97 5.67 -22.84 -6.89
N THR A 98 4.36 -22.85 -7.16
CA THR A 98 3.35 -23.24 -6.17
C THR A 98 3.47 -24.71 -5.74
N ALA A 99 3.86 -25.62 -6.66
CA ALA A 99 4.05 -27.04 -6.38
C ALA A 99 5.20 -27.30 -5.40
N ARG A 100 6.21 -26.42 -5.39
CA ARG A 100 7.33 -26.49 -4.43
C ARG A 100 6.95 -25.95 -3.03
N GLY A 101 5.82 -25.27 -2.92
CA GLY A 101 5.41 -24.54 -1.74
C GLY A 101 6.18 -23.22 -1.56
N VAL A 102 5.81 -22.49 -0.51
CA VAL A 102 6.38 -21.18 -0.18
C VAL A 102 6.93 -21.14 1.23
N VAL A 103 7.90 -20.27 1.46
CA VAL A 103 8.49 -20.04 2.79
C VAL A 103 8.53 -18.54 3.10
N THR A 104 8.25 -18.19 4.35
CA THR A 104 8.48 -16.84 4.88
C THR A 104 9.05 -16.92 6.30
N ALA A 105 9.83 -15.92 6.69
CA ALA A 105 10.29 -15.76 8.07
C ALA A 105 9.52 -14.60 8.72
N SER A 106 8.56 -14.94 9.57
CA SER A 106 7.73 -13.96 10.29
C SER A 106 7.00 -14.63 11.45
N ALA A 107 6.90 -13.93 12.58
CA ALA A 107 6.13 -14.35 13.75
C ALA A 107 4.90 -13.45 14.02
N GLY A 108 4.43 -12.70 13.01
CA GLY A 108 3.32 -11.75 13.19
C GLY A 108 2.39 -11.64 11.98
N ASN A 109 1.83 -10.45 11.75
CA ASN A 109 0.81 -10.19 10.73
C ASN A 109 1.10 -10.77 9.33
N HIS A 110 2.38 -10.81 8.89
CA HIS A 110 2.70 -11.39 7.58
C HIS A 110 2.57 -12.91 7.58
N ALA A 111 2.97 -13.58 8.67
CA ALA A 111 2.77 -15.01 8.84
C ALA A 111 1.30 -15.39 8.74
N GLN A 112 0.42 -14.66 9.45
CA GLN A 112 -1.02 -14.91 9.40
C GLN A 112 -1.59 -14.68 8.00
N GLY A 113 -1.24 -13.55 7.37
CA GLY A 113 -1.68 -13.24 6.00
C GLY A 113 -1.22 -14.26 4.96
N LEU A 114 0.04 -14.73 5.04
CA LEU A 114 0.59 -15.75 4.15
C LEU A 114 -0.01 -17.13 4.43
N ALA A 115 -0.19 -17.51 5.69
CA ALA A 115 -0.82 -18.77 6.07
C ALA A 115 -2.23 -18.89 5.49
N LEU A 116 -3.04 -17.84 5.68
CA LEU A 116 -4.40 -17.80 5.16
C LEU A 116 -4.40 -17.84 3.63
N ALA A 117 -3.60 -17.00 2.97
CA ALA A 117 -3.53 -16.99 1.51
C ALA A 117 -3.09 -18.33 0.91
N ALA A 118 -2.11 -18.99 1.53
CA ALA A 118 -1.63 -20.29 1.09
C ALA A 118 -2.70 -21.39 1.27
N ARG A 119 -3.47 -21.34 2.37
CA ARG A 119 -4.61 -22.24 2.60
C ARG A 119 -5.67 -22.10 1.51
N GLU A 120 -6.09 -20.87 1.19
CA GLU A 120 -7.13 -20.61 0.19
C GLU A 120 -6.70 -21.02 -1.23
N LEU A 121 -5.41 -20.95 -1.53
CA LEU A 121 -4.87 -21.34 -2.84
C LEU A 121 -4.39 -22.81 -2.91
N GLY A 122 -4.50 -23.58 -1.83
CA GLY A 122 -4.01 -24.97 -1.78
C GLY A 122 -2.49 -25.09 -1.87
N ILE A 123 -1.73 -24.07 -1.45
CA ILE A 123 -0.27 -24.02 -1.52
C ILE A 123 0.32 -24.42 -0.17
N LYS A 124 1.32 -25.31 -0.16
CA LYS A 124 2.07 -25.62 1.06
C LYS A 124 2.89 -24.39 1.51
N ALA A 125 2.69 -23.95 2.75
CA ALA A 125 3.45 -22.84 3.33
C ALA A 125 4.26 -23.26 4.55
N THR A 126 5.52 -22.84 4.60
CA THR A 126 6.42 -22.96 5.75
C THR A 126 6.64 -21.59 6.36
N ILE A 127 6.30 -21.44 7.63
CA ILE A 127 6.48 -20.18 8.36
C ILE A 127 7.58 -20.39 9.40
N VAL A 128 8.69 -19.69 9.22
CA VAL A 128 9.83 -19.75 10.12
C VAL A 128 9.68 -18.66 11.18
N MET A 129 9.74 -19.07 12.44
CA MET A 129 9.65 -18.19 13.61
C MET A 129 10.86 -18.37 14.53
N PRO A 130 11.28 -17.34 15.29
CA PRO A 130 12.27 -17.49 16.35
C PRO A 130 11.82 -18.50 17.42
N ARG A 131 12.77 -19.10 18.14
CA ARG A 131 12.43 -19.98 19.27
C ARG A 131 11.84 -19.25 20.47
N THR A 132 12.10 -17.95 20.60
CA THR A 132 11.74 -17.12 21.75
C THR A 132 10.37 -16.44 21.58
N THR A 133 9.47 -17.06 20.81
CA THR A 133 8.15 -16.47 20.52
C THR A 133 7.15 -16.86 21.60
#